data_AF-A0A7Y2DEH6-F1
#
_entry.id   AF-A0A7Y2DEH6-F1
#
_cell.length_a   1.000
_cell.length_b   1.000
_cell.length_c   1.000
_cell.angle_alpha   90.00
_cell.angle_beta   90.00
_cell.angle_gamma   90.00
#
_symmetry.space_group_name_H-M   'P 1'
#
loop_
_entity.id
_entity.type
_entity.pdbx_description
1 polymer ?
#
loop_
_entity_poly.entity_id
_entity_poly.type
_entity_poly.pdbx_seq_one_letter_code
_entity_poly.pdbx_strand_id
1 'polypeptide(L)'
;YMIYWASTIEGKFPETKSTKENGYNHRMYYTTTTDFKDFTDTELLYEPGFNVIDATIQKVDSKFVMFLKDETIEPAQKNIRIALSDQLEGPYAPASAPITGNYWAEGPTAIEINGKWVVYFDKYIDKKYGAVTSGDLKQWEDISDRITFPEGTRHGTVFKVPRHLFLKLNNE
;
A
#
# COMPACT_ATOMS: atom_id res chain seq x y z
N TYR A 1 11.25 -0.30 -15.54
CA TYR A 1 10.05 0.09 -14.78
C TYR A 1 9.30 -1.17 -14.38
N MET A 2 8.69 -1.17 -13.20
CA MET A 2 7.78 -2.23 -12.76
C MET A 2 6.38 -1.64 -12.66
N ILE A 3 5.40 -2.36 -13.21
CA ILE A 3 3.98 -2.05 -13.08
C ILE A 3 3.37 -3.19 -12.28
N TYR A 4 2.65 -2.87 -11.22
CA TYR A 4 2.06 -3.85 -10.32
C TYR A 4 0.61 -3.47 -9.99
N TRP A 5 -0.21 -4.49 -9.74
CA TRP A 5 -1.65 -4.32 -9.52
C TRP A 5 -2.23 -5.49 -8.73
N ALA A 6 -3.40 -5.25 -8.13
CA ALA A 6 -4.18 -6.28 -7.45
C ALA A 6 -5.19 -6.90 -8.42
N SER A 7 -5.33 -8.23 -8.42
CA SER A 7 -6.35 -8.91 -9.23
C SER A 7 -6.83 -10.21 -8.62
N THR A 8 -8.12 -10.48 -8.78
CA THR A 8 -8.71 -11.79 -8.46
C THR A 8 -8.64 -12.65 -9.72
N ILE A 9 -8.00 -13.81 -9.63
CA ILE A 9 -8.03 -14.84 -10.67
C ILE A 9 -8.87 -15.99 -10.15
N GLU A 10 -10.00 -16.27 -10.81
CA GLU A 10 -10.92 -17.32 -10.39
C GLU A 10 -10.22 -18.69 -10.32
N GLY A 11 -10.45 -19.43 -9.23
CA GLY A 11 -9.91 -20.76 -9.02
C GLY A 11 -8.43 -20.82 -8.58
N LYS A 12 -7.69 -19.71 -8.57
CA LYS A 12 -6.24 -19.73 -8.28
C LYS A 12 -5.89 -19.85 -6.79
N PHE A 13 -6.66 -19.20 -5.92
CA PHE A 13 -6.45 -19.17 -4.47
C PHE A 13 -7.76 -19.50 -3.72
N PRO A 14 -8.34 -20.70 -3.89
CA PRO A 14 -9.64 -21.04 -3.29
C PRO A 14 -9.64 -20.99 -1.75
N GLU A 15 -8.49 -21.22 -1.11
CA GLU A 15 -8.31 -21.33 0.33
C GLU A 15 -8.61 -20.05 1.12
N THR A 16 -8.46 -18.87 0.50
CA THR A 16 -8.78 -17.57 1.12
C THR A 16 -9.99 -16.88 0.49
N LYS A 17 -10.72 -17.57 -0.40
CA LYS A 17 -11.88 -16.99 -1.08
C LYS A 17 -13.03 -16.83 -0.09
N SER A 18 -13.47 -15.59 0.11
CA SER A 18 -14.68 -15.33 0.90
C SER A 18 -15.94 -15.69 0.13
N THR A 19 -17.00 -16.05 0.84
CA THR A 19 -18.37 -16.15 0.30
C THR A 19 -19.12 -14.81 0.34
N LYS A 20 -18.51 -13.76 0.90
CA LYS A 20 -19.06 -12.39 1.01
C LYS A 20 -18.46 -11.46 -0.05
N GLU A 21 -19.03 -10.26 -0.22
CA GLU A 21 -18.54 -9.17 -1.09
C GLU A 21 -18.06 -9.65 -2.48
N ASN A 22 -18.94 -10.32 -3.21
CA ASN A 22 -18.70 -10.90 -4.55
C ASN A 22 -17.57 -11.96 -4.62
N GLY A 23 -17.01 -12.37 -3.48
CA GLY A 23 -15.95 -13.38 -3.39
C GLY A 23 -14.64 -12.96 -4.02
N TYR A 24 -14.34 -11.65 -4.04
CA TYR A 24 -13.04 -11.15 -4.47
C TYR A 24 -11.93 -11.70 -3.58
N ASN A 25 -10.82 -12.08 -4.20
CA ASN A 25 -9.67 -12.67 -3.53
C ASN A 25 -8.39 -12.31 -4.29
N HIS A 26 -7.98 -11.06 -4.12
CA HIS A 26 -6.91 -10.44 -4.87
C HIS A 26 -5.55 -10.89 -4.40
N ARG A 27 -4.61 -10.93 -5.35
CA ARG A 27 -3.16 -10.95 -5.11
C ARG A 27 -2.46 -9.88 -5.91
N MET A 28 -1.25 -9.55 -5.47
CA MET A 28 -0.42 -8.60 -6.19
C MET A 28 0.29 -9.31 -7.33
N TYR A 29 0.23 -8.72 -8.51
CA TYR A 29 0.90 -9.14 -9.73
C TYR A 29 1.80 -8.02 -10.23
N TYR A 30 2.74 -8.37 -11.09
CA TYR A 30 3.57 -7.37 -11.77
C TYR A 30 3.96 -7.79 -13.19
N THR A 31 4.38 -6.80 -13.96
CA THR A 31 5.14 -6.94 -15.20
C THR A 31 6.25 -5.89 -15.20
N THR A 32 7.29 -6.12 -15.98
CA THR A 32 8.37 -5.16 -16.18
C THR A 32 8.44 -4.69 -17.62
N THR A 33 8.93 -3.46 -17.79
CA THR A 33 9.17 -2.86 -19.10
C THR A 33 10.35 -1.90 -18.99
N THR A 34 11.11 -1.75 -20.07
CA THR A 34 12.16 -0.74 -20.16
C THR A 34 11.70 0.50 -20.93
N ASP A 35 10.62 0.40 -21.71
CA ASP A 35 10.24 1.40 -22.71
C ASP A 35 8.73 1.70 -22.81
N PHE A 36 7.89 1.03 -22.01
CA PHE A 36 6.43 1.11 -22.03
C PHE A 36 5.79 0.67 -23.36
N LYS A 37 6.48 -0.14 -24.16
CA LYS A 37 5.93 -0.77 -25.37
C LYS A 37 5.96 -2.27 -25.25
N ASP A 38 7.12 -2.81 -24.87
CA ASP A 38 7.30 -4.24 -24.64
C ASP A 38 7.23 -4.53 -23.14
N PHE A 39 6.45 -5.54 -22.78
CA PHE A 39 6.20 -5.96 -21.41
C PHE A 39 6.59 -7.42 -21.24
N THR A 40 7.18 -7.76 -20.10
CA THR A 40 7.40 -9.16 -19.73
C THR A 40 6.08 -9.85 -19.41
N ASP A 41 6.10 -11.18 -19.39
CA ASP A 41 4.97 -11.95 -18.89
C ASP A 41 4.59 -11.51 -17.47
N THR A 42 3.30 -11.67 -17.15
CA THR A 42 2.77 -11.33 -15.83
C THR A 42 3.21 -12.36 -14.80
N GLU A 43 3.76 -11.87 -13.68
CA GLU A 43 4.24 -12.69 -12.59
C GLU A 43 3.51 -12.35 -11.27
N LEU A 44 3.46 -13.33 -10.36
CA LEU A 44 2.89 -13.13 -9.03
C LEU A 44 3.91 -12.37 -8.18
N LEU A 45 3.52 -11.18 -7.71
CA LEU A 45 4.37 -10.35 -6.85
C LEU A 45 4.25 -10.76 -5.37
N TYR A 46 3.02 -10.99 -4.90
CA TYR A 46 2.79 -11.27 -3.49
C TYR A 46 1.54 -12.11 -3.21
N GLU A 47 1.77 -13.18 -2.44
CA GLU A 47 0.78 -14.13 -1.92
C GLU A 47 1.14 -14.46 -0.47
N PRO A 48 0.54 -13.76 0.51
CA PRO A 48 0.83 -13.99 1.92
C PRO A 48 -0.15 -14.94 2.61
N GLY A 49 -1.06 -15.60 1.88
CA GLY A 49 -2.12 -16.41 2.45
C GLY A 49 -3.35 -15.60 2.90
N PHE A 50 -3.55 -14.40 2.35
CA PHE A 50 -4.76 -13.58 2.56
C PHE A 50 -5.01 -12.62 1.38
N ASN A 51 -6.19 -12.02 1.32
CA ASN A 51 -6.60 -11.10 0.24
C ASN A 51 -5.83 -9.77 0.32
N VAL A 52 -5.10 -9.40 -0.75
CA VAL A 52 -4.22 -8.21 -0.75
C VAL A 52 -4.60 -7.22 -1.85
N ILE A 53 -4.72 -5.94 -1.49
CA ILE A 53 -4.84 -4.83 -2.43
C ILE A 53 -3.95 -3.64 -2.03
N ASP A 54 -3.96 -2.62 -2.88
CA ASP A 54 -3.36 -1.30 -2.63
C ASP A 54 -1.90 -1.34 -2.18
N ALA A 55 -1.07 -2.13 -2.86
CA ALA A 55 0.35 -2.10 -2.56
C ALA A 55 0.97 -0.74 -2.92
N THR A 56 1.93 -0.29 -2.11
CA THR A 56 2.87 0.78 -2.44
C THR A 56 4.26 0.32 -2.03
N ILE A 57 5.23 0.34 -2.95
CA ILE A 57 6.59 -0.14 -2.69
C ILE A 57 7.56 1.03 -2.61
N GLN A 58 8.36 1.06 -1.54
CA GLN A 58 9.43 2.03 -1.33
C GLN A 58 10.78 1.33 -1.21
N LYS A 59 11.82 1.92 -1.80
CA LYS A 59 13.19 1.49 -1.58
C LYS A 59 13.71 2.09 -0.28
N VAL A 60 14.25 1.25 0.59
CA VAL A 60 14.83 1.63 1.89
C VAL A 60 16.23 1.04 1.98
N ASP A 61 17.24 1.89 1.91
CA ASP A 61 18.64 1.48 1.75
C ASP A 61 18.83 0.50 0.58
N SER A 62 19.25 -0.74 0.87
CA SER A 62 19.43 -1.82 -0.09
C SER A 62 18.23 -2.76 -0.20
N LYS A 63 17.12 -2.47 0.48
CA LYS A 63 15.92 -3.29 0.58
C LYS A 63 14.70 -2.58 -0.01
N PHE A 64 13.60 -3.32 -0.09
CA PHE A 64 12.29 -2.83 -0.50
C PHE A 64 11.26 -3.12 0.59
N VAL A 65 10.39 -2.15 0.84
CA VAL A 65 9.26 -2.26 1.75
C VAL A 65 7.99 -2.12 0.92
N MET A 66 7.15 -3.14 0.92
CA MET A 66 5.79 -3.08 0.40
C MET A 66 4.85 -2.74 1.55
N PHE A 67 4.18 -1.60 1.46
CA PHE A 67 2.99 -1.28 2.27
C PHE A 67 1.79 -1.84 1.54
N LEU A 68 0.91 -2.56 2.22
CA LEU A 68 -0.21 -3.26 1.59
C LEU A 68 -1.44 -3.32 2.49
N LYS A 69 -2.63 -3.39 1.90
CA LYS A 69 -3.88 -3.61 2.63
C LYS A 69 -4.15 -5.11 2.74
N ASP A 70 -4.41 -5.56 3.95
CA ASP A 70 -5.09 -6.83 4.20
C ASP A 70 -6.61 -6.63 4.05
N GLU A 71 -7.14 -7.10 2.92
CA GLU A 71 -8.53 -6.93 2.52
C GLU A 71 -9.46 -8.02 3.06
N THR A 72 -8.96 -8.88 3.95
CA THR A 72 -9.72 -9.98 4.55
C THR A 72 -11.01 -9.50 5.20
N ILE A 73 -12.12 -10.12 4.81
CA ILE A 73 -13.47 -9.75 5.21
C ILE A 73 -13.85 -10.37 6.56
N GLU A 74 -13.45 -11.62 6.82
CA GLU A 74 -13.84 -12.35 8.02
C GLU A 74 -12.73 -13.29 8.54
N PRO A 75 -12.27 -13.11 9.79
CA PRO A 75 -12.51 -11.92 10.62
C PRO A 75 -11.96 -10.67 9.93
N ALA A 76 -12.69 -9.55 10.00
CA ALA A 76 -12.31 -8.33 9.30
C ALA A 76 -10.90 -7.89 9.72
N GLN A 77 -10.03 -7.73 8.73
CA GLN A 77 -8.69 -7.17 8.92
C GLN A 77 -8.69 -5.71 8.49
N LYS A 78 -8.94 -5.43 7.20
CA LYS A 78 -9.09 -4.09 6.61
C LYS A 78 -8.04 -3.09 7.11
N ASN A 79 -6.80 -3.57 7.23
CA ASN A 79 -5.70 -2.84 7.86
C ASN A 79 -4.47 -2.81 6.96
N ILE A 80 -3.57 -1.86 7.23
CA ILE A 80 -2.30 -1.77 6.51
C ILE A 80 -1.24 -2.60 7.22
N ARG A 81 -0.42 -3.31 6.44
CA ARG A 81 0.74 -4.09 6.88
C ARG A 81 1.95 -3.77 6.01
N ILE A 82 3.12 -4.27 6.40
CA ILE A 82 4.33 -4.19 5.59
C ILE A 82 4.92 -5.57 5.31
N ALA A 83 5.58 -5.70 4.16
CA ALA A 83 6.40 -6.85 3.79
C ALA A 83 7.75 -6.37 3.24
N LEU A 84 8.83 -7.11 3.51
CA LEU A 84 10.19 -6.73 3.15
C LEU A 84 10.78 -7.66 2.09
N SER A 85 11.59 -7.12 1.19
CA SER A 85 12.36 -7.90 0.21
C SER A 85 13.74 -7.30 -0.02
N ASP A 86 14.71 -8.12 -0.42
CA ASP A 86 16.01 -7.65 -0.92
C ASP A 86 15.97 -7.23 -2.39
N GLN A 87 14.89 -7.58 -3.11
CA GLN A 87 14.68 -7.27 -4.53
C GLN A 87 13.30 -6.67 -4.76
N LEU A 88 13.19 -5.75 -5.73
CA LEU A 88 11.93 -5.07 -6.05
C LEU A 88 10.80 -6.05 -6.39
N GLU A 89 11.16 -7.12 -7.11
CA GLU A 89 10.26 -8.15 -7.63
C GLU A 89 9.98 -9.28 -6.61
N GLY A 90 10.57 -9.18 -5.42
CA GLY A 90 10.44 -10.21 -4.40
C GLY A 90 11.55 -11.29 -4.46
N PRO A 91 11.38 -12.40 -3.72
CA PRO A 91 10.23 -12.71 -2.88
C PRO A 91 10.13 -11.77 -1.68
N TYR A 92 8.94 -11.27 -1.40
CA TYR A 92 8.65 -10.54 -0.17
C TYR A 92 8.41 -11.50 0.99
N ALA A 93 8.91 -11.14 2.18
CA ALA A 93 8.71 -11.86 3.42
C ALA A 93 7.22 -11.87 3.84
N PRO A 94 6.84 -12.73 4.82
CA PRO A 94 5.51 -12.68 5.42
C PRO A 94 5.16 -11.27 5.94
N ALA A 95 3.90 -10.89 5.78
CA ALA A 95 3.42 -9.57 6.19
C ALA A 95 3.52 -9.41 7.72
N SER A 96 3.82 -8.18 8.16
CA SER A 96 3.88 -7.81 9.56
C SER A 96 2.51 -7.92 10.25
N ALA A 97 2.50 -7.66 11.56
CA ALA A 97 1.30 -7.22 12.26
C ALA A 97 0.78 -5.89 11.65
N PRO A 98 -0.51 -5.56 11.85
CA PRO A 98 -1.06 -4.28 11.40
C PRO A 98 -0.25 -3.09 11.90
N ILE A 99 0.02 -2.13 11.01
CA ILE A 99 0.65 -0.85 11.35
C ILE A 99 -0.38 0.23 11.70
N THR A 100 -1.66 -0.10 11.62
CA THR A 100 -2.82 0.79 11.83
C THR A 100 -3.61 0.34 13.05
N GLY A 101 -4.36 1.27 13.66
CA GLY A 101 -5.22 0.99 14.82
C GLY A 101 -6.52 0.28 14.47
N ASN A 102 -7.47 0.25 15.41
CA ASN A 102 -8.77 -0.42 15.26
C ASN A 102 -9.76 0.43 14.43
N TYR A 103 -9.46 0.57 13.14
CA TYR A 103 -10.26 1.25 12.13
C TYR A 103 -9.93 0.68 10.75
N TRP A 104 -10.82 0.87 9.78
CA TRP A 104 -10.60 0.39 8.42
C TRP A 104 -9.73 1.38 7.65
N ALA A 105 -8.67 0.88 7.04
CA ALA A 105 -7.68 1.67 6.33
C ALA A 105 -7.40 1.07 4.94
N GLU A 106 -7.24 1.92 3.94
CA GLU A 106 -6.91 1.50 2.57
C GLU A 106 -6.04 2.52 1.84
N GLY A 107 -5.51 2.13 0.68
CA GLY A 107 -4.71 3.02 -0.13
C GLY A 107 -3.45 3.59 0.53
N PRO A 108 -2.59 2.75 1.13
CA PRO A 108 -1.38 3.25 1.76
C PRO A 108 -0.46 3.90 0.73
N THR A 109 0.02 5.09 1.04
CA THR A 109 1.10 5.76 0.32
C THR A 109 2.14 6.25 1.33
N ALA A 110 3.42 6.01 1.04
CA ALA A 110 4.50 6.17 2.01
C ALA A 110 5.59 7.11 1.50
N ILE A 111 6.13 7.91 2.41
CA ILE A 111 7.23 8.84 2.15
C ILE A 111 8.11 8.99 3.38
N GLU A 112 9.39 9.24 3.17
CA GLU A 112 10.31 9.59 4.24
C GLU A 112 10.38 11.11 4.41
N ILE A 113 10.15 11.58 5.64
CA ILE A 113 10.21 12.99 6.04
C ILE A 113 11.10 13.10 7.27
N ASN A 114 12.22 13.83 7.16
CA ASN A 114 13.16 14.08 8.26
C ASN A 114 13.64 12.80 8.98
N GLY A 115 13.97 11.75 8.23
CA GLY A 115 14.45 10.48 8.76
C GLY A 115 13.36 9.59 9.40
N LYS A 116 12.08 9.89 9.16
CA LYS A 116 10.95 9.07 9.58
C LYS A 116 10.06 8.72 8.41
N TRP A 117 9.57 7.49 8.39
CA TRP A 117 8.52 7.06 7.50
C TRP A 117 7.19 7.67 7.95
N VAL A 118 6.44 8.18 6.99
CA VAL A 118 5.04 8.58 7.14
C VAL A 118 4.24 7.83 6.10
N VAL A 119 3.21 7.10 6.55
CA VAL A 119 2.30 6.35 5.70
C VAL A 119 0.93 6.97 5.82
N TYR A 120 0.43 7.55 4.74
CA TYR A 120 -0.92 8.10 4.61
C TYR A 120 -1.85 7.05 4.03
N PHE A 121 -3.11 7.06 4.44
CA PHE A 121 -4.13 6.11 3.99
C PHE A 121 -5.53 6.69 4.19
N ASP A 122 -6.51 6.16 3.47
CA ASP A 122 -7.92 6.52 3.61
C ASP A 122 -8.56 5.74 4.77
N LYS A 123 -9.14 6.43 5.75
CA LYS A 123 -10.02 5.84 6.77
C LYS A 123 -11.46 5.93 6.24
N TYR A 124 -11.76 5.16 5.20
CA TYR A 124 -12.92 5.35 4.34
C TYR A 124 -14.28 5.23 5.04
N ILE A 125 -14.38 4.41 6.09
CA ILE A 125 -15.60 4.34 6.93
C ILE A 125 -15.80 5.62 7.75
N ASP A 126 -14.71 6.20 8.25
CA ASP A 126 -14.69 7.42 9.05
C ASP A 126 -14.73 8.70 8.19
N LYS A 127 -14.65 8.56 6.85
CA LYS A 127 -14.61 9.66 5.87
C LYS A 127 -13.51 10.69 6.17
N LYS A 128 -12.33 10.21 6.56
CA LYS A 128 -11.16 11.06 6.85
C LYS A 128 -9.88 10.40 6.38
N TYR A 129 -8.84 11.20 6.22
CA TYR A 129 -7.49 10.70 5.99
C TYR A 129 -6.79 10.34 7.31
N GLY A 130 -6.01 9.27 7.27
CA GLY A 130 -5.17 8.81 8.37
C GLY A 130 -3.70 8.85 8.02
N ALA A 131 -2.86 8.88 9.05
CA ALA A 131 -1.43 8.67 8.88
C ALA A 131 -0.81 7.99 10.09
N VAL A 132 0.19 7.15 9.85
CA VAL A 132 1.07 6.59 10.87
C VAL A 132 2.52 6.95 10.57
N THR A 133 3.36 7.04 11.60
CA THR A 133 4.79 7.31 11.45
C THR A 133 5.65 6.29 12.18
N SER A 134 6.84 6.03 11.64
CA SER A 134 7.84 5.14 12.23
C SER A 134 9.25 5.62 11.92
N GLY A 135 10.16 5.48 12.89
CA GLY A 135 11.59 5.71 12.69
C GLY A 135 12.38 4.45 12.31
N ASP A 136 11.81 3.26 12.53
CA ASP A 136 12.51 1.97 12.42
C ASP A 136 11.76 0.91 11.62
N LEU A 137 10.60 1.27 11.03
CA LEU A 137 9.66 0.41 10.32
C LEU A 137 9.07 -0.72 11.17
N LYS A 138 9.21 -0.66 12.50
CA LYS A 138 8.72 -1.68 13.44
C LYS A 138 7.69 -1.11 14.40
N GLN A 139 7.99 0.03 15.00
CA GLN A 139 7.10 0.73 15.92
C GLN A 139 6.38 1.86 15.18
N TRP A 140 5.05 1.88 15.29
CA TRP A 140 4.19 2.81 14.56
C TRP A 140 3.37 3.65 15.52
N GLU A 141 3.33 4.96 15.27
CA GLU A 141 2.51 5.94 16.00
C GLU A 141 1.42 6.46 15.06
N ASP A 142 0.15 6.42 15.49
CA ASP A 142 -0.93 7.11 14.77
C ASP A 142 -0.80 8.63 14.97
N ILE A 143 -0.68 9.35 13.86
CA ILE A 143 -0.54 10.80 13.78
C ILE A 143 -1.70 11.43 13.00
N SER A 144 -2.83 10.73 12.87
CA SER A 144 -4.00 11.19 12.12
C SER A 144 -4.53 12.54 12.62
N ASP A 145 -4.43 12.81 13.92
CA ASP A 145 -4.86 14.09 14.51
C ASP A 145 -3.87 15.25 14.23
N ARG A 146 -2.74 14.97 13.57
CA ARG A 146 -1.69 15.95 13.22
C ARG A 146 -1.65 16.27 11.72
N ILE A 147 -2.56 15.69 10.93
CA ILE A 147 -2.64 15.91 9.49
C ILE A 147 -3.98 16.55 9.13
N THR A 148 -3.97 17.34 8.06
CA THR A 148 -5.18 17.98 7.53
C THR A 148 -5.19 17.78 6.02
N PHE A 149 -6.35 17.40 5.50
CA PHE A 149 -6.59 17.23 4.08
C PHE A 149 -7.79 18.09 3.65
N PRO A 150 -7.81 18.59 2.41
CA PRO A 150 -9.00 19.23 1.85
C PRO A 150 -10.22 18.30 1.89
N GLU A 151 -11.41 18.89 2.00
CA GLU A 151 -12.65 18.12 1.92
C GLU A 151 -12.76 17.37 0.60
N GLY A 152 -13.27 16.14 0.65
CA GLY A 152 -13.43 15.28 -0.53
C GLY A 152 -12.17 14.56 -1.00
N THR A 153 -11.05 14.70 -0.28
CA THR A 153 -9.83 13.91 -0.54
C THR A 153 -10.16 12.42 -0.43
N ARG A 154 -9.69 11.62 -1.39
CA ARG A 154 -9.76 10.16 -1.45
C ARG A 154 -8.38 9.60 -1.78
N HIS A 155 -8.26 8.28 -1.73
CA HIS A 155 -7.07 7.50 -2.10
C HIS A 155 -6.25 8.17 -3.24
N GLY A 156 -4.98 8.45 -2.95
CA GLY A 156 -4.01 9.03 -3.87
C GLY A 156 -2.57 8.77 -3.43
N THR A 157 -1.62 9.41 -4.10
CA THR A 157 -0.18 9.18 -3.91
C THR A 157 0.51 10.41 -3.35
N VAL A 158 1.36 10.23 -2.34
CA VAL A 158 2.29 11.26 -1.87
C VAL A 158 3.64 11.09 -2.56
N PHE A 159 4.24 12.20 -3.00
CA PHE A 159 5.58 12.19 -3.57
C PHE A 159 6.27 13.54 -3.35
N LYS A 160 7.61 13.51 -3.36
CA LYS A 160 8.42 14.71 -3.17
C LYS A 160 8.52 15.50 -4.48
N VAL A 161 8.24 16.79 -4.41
CA VAL A 161 8.45 17.73 -5.52
C VAL A 161 9.43 18.84 -5.13
N PRO A 162 10.16 19.43 -6.09
CA PRO A 162 10.88 20.67 -5.85
C PRO A 162 9.93 21.78 -5.39
N ARG A 163 10.36 22.62 -4.44
CA ARG A 163 9.53 23.70 -3.89
C ARG A 163 8.98 24.64 -4.97
N HIS A 164 9.77 24.95 -5.99
CA HIS A 164 9.34 25.84 -7.08
C HIS A 164 8.20 25.24 -7.91
N LEU A 165 8.12 23.90 -8.03
CA LEU A 165 7.03 23.23 -8.74
C LEU A 165 5.74 23.30 -7.92
N PHE A 166 5.84 23.02 -6.62
CA PHE A 166 4.72 23.16 -5.70
C PHE A 166 4.12 24.58 -5.73
N LEU A 167 4.96 25.61 -5.69
CA LEU A 167 4.51 27.01 -5.73
C LEU A 167 3.80 27.38 -7.04
N LYS A 168 4.13 26.72 -8.16
CA LYS A 168 3.39 26.92 -9.43
C LYS A 168 1.98 26.31 -9.36
N LEU A 169 1.85 25.13 -8.76
CA LEU A 169 0.57 24.42 -8.63
C LEU A 169 -0.36 25.05 -7.58
N ASN A 170 0.18 25.78 -6.61
CA ASN A 170 -0.60 26.39 -5.53
C ASN A 170 -0.99 27.86 -5.79
N ASN A 171 -0.64 28.41 -6.96
CA ASN A 171 -0.97 29.78 -7.37
C ASN A 171 -1.98 29.80 -8.54
N GLU A 172 -2.65 28.67 -8.81
CA GLU A 172 -3.88 28.57 -9.61
C GLU A 172 -5.10 28.50 -8.68
#